data_AF-A0A7S2HPD6-F1
#
_entry.id   AF-A0A7S2HPD6-F1
#
_cell.length_a   1.000
_cell.length_b   1.000
_cell.length_c   1.000
_cell.angle_alpha   90.00
_cell.angle_beta   90.00
_cell.angle_gamma   90.00
#
_symmetry.space_group_name_H-M   'P 1'
#
loop_
_entity.id
_entity.type
_entity.pdbx_description
1 polymer ?
#
loop_
_entity_poly.entity_id
_entity_poly.type
_entity_poly.pdbx_seq_one_letter_code
_entity_poly.pdbx_strand_id
1 'polypeptide(L)'
;MAATDAKHVVAVDVDEVLCRYSEGFMRWQLAARSELGDGDSPVQLPEVGICFKTACTKDNATAREEFARSAAFVEIDTVPGSREALQRLAQRGVRVEVVTSRPLSMQPATLDYLTSSFPGLIAQAHFSRSGEKGDICKRIGASVLVDDQIRNVTDATKAGIAGVLFDLAGTYTWNQAANVPSNAVRLQAWDKVVGHILQVLQLPDEVPGQAKARATAKAPAKAAGKAAAKAKAKATAAAPPAKATAAAPPEAAVARADGGASGGADGGATALPAAL
;
A
#
# COMPACT_ATOMS: atom_id res chain seq x y z
N MET A 1 21.99 -6.40 12.37
CA MET A 1 22.65 -5.07 12.34
C MET A 1 22.02 -4.23 13.43
N ALA A 2 22.81 -3.55 14.26
CA ALA A 2 22.30 -2.66 15.29
C ALA A 2 21.48 -1.53 14.64
N ALA A 3 20.30 -1.25 15.20
CA ALA A 3 19.52 -0.08 14.81
C ALA A 3 20.35 1.16 15.14
N THR A 4 20.90 1.80 14.11
CA THR A 4 21.37 3.18 14.24
C THR A 4 20.17 4.02 14.62
N ASP A 5 20.23 4.75 15.73
CA ASP A 5 19.20 5.70 16.14
C ASP A 5 19.02 6.74 15.04
N ALA A 6 18.07 6.48 14.14
CA ALA A 6 17.74 7.41 13.08
C ALA A 6 17.17 8.67 13.71
N LYS A 7 17.82 9.80 13.42
CA LYS A 7 17.43 11.11 13.95
C LYS A 7 16.00 11.51 13.55
N HIS A 8 15.51 10.99 12.43
CA HIS A 8 14.20 11.30 11.89
C HIS A 8 13.43 10.03 11.55
N VAL A 9 12.16 10.02 11.94
CA VAL A 9 11.23 8.93 11.68
C VAL A 9 10.05 9.47 10.90
N VAL A 10 9.65 8.75 9.84
CA VAL A 10 8.47 9.04 9.05
C VAL A 10 7.56 7.83 9.09
N ALA A 11 6.31 8.05 9.49
CA ALA A 11 5.25 7.06 9.43
C ALA A 11 4.56 7.11 8.07
N VAL A 12 4.27 5.95 7.49
CA VAL A 12 3.55 5.82 6.21
C VAL A 12 2.44 4.78 6.32
N ASP A 13 1.25 5.08 5.80
CA ASP A 13 0.21 4.05 5.62
C ASP A 13 0.58 3.09 4.49
N VAL A 14 -0.15 1.97 4.41
CA VAL A 14 -0.01 0.97 3.35
C VAL A 14 -1.01 1.20 2.23
N ASP A 15 -2.30 1.08 2.53
CA ASP A 15 -3.36 1.09 1.52
C ASP A 15 -3.47 2.48 0.88
N GLU A 16 -3.48 2.53 -0.45
CA GLU A 16 -3.54 3.75 -1.26
C GLU A 16 -2.38 4.75 -1.05
N VAL A 17 -1.38 4.40 -0.24
CA VAL A 17 -0.16 5.20 0.00
C VAL A 17 1.08 4.50 -0.54
N LEU A 18 1.28 3.23 -0.16
CA LEU A 18 2.34 2.36 -0.70
C LEU A 18 1.79 1.29 -1.66
N CYS A 19 0.56 0.84 -1.42
CA CYS A 19 -0.09 -0.31 -2.06
C CYS A 19 -1.38 0.14 -2.75
N ARG A 20 -1.57 -0.14 -4.04
CA ARG A 20 -2.83 0.12 -4.76
C ARG A 20 -3.88 -0.95 -4.43
N TYR A 21 -4.19 -1.06 -3.14
CA TYR A 21 -4.97 -2.15 -2.56
C TYR A 21 -6.35 -2.27 -3.19
N SER A 22 -7.06 -1.16 -3.37
CA SER A 22 -8.45 -1.15 -3.82
C SER A 22 -8.59 -1.68 -5.25
N GLU A 23 -7.67 -1.29 -6.13
CA GLU A 23 -7.61 -1.78 -7.51
C GLU A 23 -7.13 -3.23 -7.57
N GLY A 24 -6.14 -3.60 -6.76
CA GLY A 24 -5.68 -4.99 -6.64
C GLY A 24 -6.81 -5.93 -6.19
N PHE A 25 -7.55 -5.53 -5.16
CA PHE A 25 -8.70 -6.27 -4.66
C PHE A 25 -9.82 -6.39 -5.70
N MET A 26 -10.12 -5.29 -6.41
CA MET A 26 -11.13 -5.31 -7.49
C MET A 26 -10.69 -6.21 -8.64
N ARG A 27 -9.42 -6.15 -9.04
CA ARG A 27 -8.86 -7.00 -10.10
C ARG A 27 -9.00 -8.48 -9.75
N TRP A 28 -8.65 -8.84 -8.52
CA TRP A 28 -8.78 -10.22 -8.03
C TRP A 28 -10.24 -10.70 -8.05
N GLN A 29 -11.18 -9.88 -7.57
CA GLN A 29 -12.60 -10.23 -7.62
C GLN A 29 -13.13 -10.41 -9.04
N LEU A 30 -12.71 -9.56 -9.98
CA LEU A 30 -13.14 -9.66 -11.37
C LEU A 30 -12.52 -10.87 -12.06
N ALA A 31 -11.24 -11.16 -11.81
CA ALA A 31 -10.56 -12.33 -12.35
C ALA A 31 -11.24 -13.64 -11.89
N ALA A 32 -11.59 -13.75 -10.60
CA ALA A 32 -12.33 -14.90 -10.07
C ALA A 32 -13.70 -15.12 -10.73
N ARG A 33 -14.31 -14.05 -11.26
CA ARG A 33 -15.57 -14.12 -12.02
C ARG A 33 -15.34 -14.44 -13.50
N SER A 34 -14.23 -14.01 -14.08
CA SER A 34 -13.85 -14.33 -15.47
C SER A 34 -13.44 -15.80 -15.65
N GLU A 35 -12.89 -16.46 -14.62
CA GLU A 35 -12.70 -17.92 -14.65
C GLU A 35 -14.03 -18.71 -14.75
N LEU A 36 -15.17 -18.04 -14.48
CA LEU A 36 -16.52 -18.58 -14.66
C LEU A 36 -17.18 -18.16 -16.00
N GLY A 37 -16.51 -17.35 -16.85
CA GLY A 37 -17.04 -16.93 -18.16
C GLY A 37 -16.22 -15.84 -18.88
N ASP A 38 -15.98 -16.08 -20.17
CA ASP A 38 -15.29 -15.30 -21.21
C ASP A 38 -13.78 -15.00 -21.06
N GLY A 39 -13.02 -15.46 -22.07
CA GLY A 39 -11.56 -15.58 -22.06
C GLY A 39 -10.76 -14.29 -22.29
N ASP A 40 -9.48 -14.38 -21.86
CA ASP A 40 -8.26 -13.62 -22.20
C ASP A 40 -8.30 -12.08 -22.36
N SER A 41 -9.45 -11.42 -22.16
CA SER A 41 -9.54 -9.97 -22.22
C SER A 41 -8.97 -9.33 -20.94
N PRO A 42 -8.17 -8.25 -21.04
CA PRO A 42 -7.67 -7.55 -19.86
C PRO A 42 -8.84 -7.09 -18.97
N VAL A 43 -8.75 -7.36 -17.67
CA VAL A 43 -9.74 -6.91 -16.69
C VAL A 43 -9.80 -5.38 -16.70
N GLN A 44 -10.90 -4.82 -17.18
CA GLN A 44 -11.16 -3.38 -17.13
C GLN A 44 -11.59 -3.00 -15.70
N LEU A 45 -10.79 -2.19 -15.03
CA LEU A 45 -11.10 -1.72 -13.68
C LEU A 45 -12.07 -0.53 -13.71
N PRO A 46 -13.04 -0.46 -12.76
CA PRO A 46 -13.77 0.76 -12.46
C PRO A 46 -12.86 1.89 -11.99
N GLU A 47 -13.40 3.11 -11.93
CA GLU A 47 -12.72 4.25 -11.31
C GLU A 47 -12.25 3.94 -9.88
N VAL A 48 -11.13 4.53 -9.46
CA VAL A 48 -10.49 4.23 -8.16
C VAL A 48 -11.43 4.47 -6.97
N GLY A 49 -12.31 5.49 -7.03
CA GLY A 49 -13.31 5.73 -6.00
C GLY A 49 -14.33 4.60 -5.85
N ILE A 50 -14.71 3.95 -6.96
CA ILE A 50 -15.60 2.78 -6.96
C ILE A 50 -14.85 1.57 -6.41
N CYS A 51 -13.59 1.38 -6.83
CA CYS A 51 -12.73 0.34 -6.28
C CYS A 51 -12.59 0.47 -4.77
N PHE A 52 -12.28 1.66 -4.26
CA PHE A 52 -12.17 1.95 -2.82
C PHE A 52 -13.47 1.67 -2.08
N LYS A 53 -14.60 2.20 -2.57
CA LYS A 53 -15.92 1.96 -1.96
C LYS A 53 -16.24 0.46 -1.88
N THR A 54 -15.89 -0.28 -2.92
CA THR A 54 -16.07 -1.74 -2.97
C THR A 54 -15.14 -2.43 -1.99
N ALA A 55 -13.86 -2.05 -1.97
CA ALA A 55 -12.88 -2.61 -1.06
C ALA A 55 -13.22 -2.34 0.41
N CYS A 56 -13.90 -1.24 0.74
CA CYS A 56 -14.19 -0.84 2.12
C CYS A 56 -15.59 -1.23 2.64
N THR A 57 -16.53 -1.67 1.79
CA THR A 57 -17.88 -2.04 2.27
C THR A 57 -17.83 -3.25 3.22
N LYS A 58 -18.73 -3.30 4.21
CA LYS A 58 -18.78 -4.40 5.18
C LYS A 58 -19.06 -5.75 4.52
N ASP A 59 -19.85 -5.77 3.46
CA ASP A 59 -20.24 -7.00 2.75
C ASP A 59 -19.05 -7.73 2.13
N ASN A 60 -17.95 -7.02 1.87
CA ASN A 60 -16.72 -7.58 1.32
C ASN A 60 -15.72 -8.05 2.41
N ALA A 61 -16.12 -8.15 3.68
CA ALA A 61 -15.21 -8.59 4.75
C ALA A 61 -14.59 -9.97 4.48
N THR A 62 -15.42 -10.97 4.18
CA THR A 62 -14.96 -12.32 3.86
C THR A 62 -14.05 -12.33 2.62
N ALA A 63 -14.46 -11.63 1.56
CA ALA A 63 -13.66 -11.51 0.34
C ALA A 63 -12.30 -10.84 0.59
N ARG A 64 -12.20 -9.84 1.48
CA ARG A 64 -10.92 -9.25 1.87
C ARG A 64 -10.00 -10.26 2.57
N GLU A 65 -10.56 -11.10 3.44
CA GLU A 65 -9.79 -12.13 4.14
C GLU A 65 -9.31 -13.24 3.19
N GLU A 66 -10.12 -13.59 2.20
CA GLU A 66 -9.74 -14.53 1.13
C GLU A 66 -8.67 -13.93 0.23
N PHE A 67 -8.84 -12.68 -0.19
CA PHE A 67 -7.84 -11.96 -0.97
C PHE A 67 -6.51 -11.89 -0.24
N ALA A 68 -6.50 -11.56 1.05
CA ALA A 68 -5.31 -11.52 1.89
C ALA A 68 -4.56 -12.86 1.99
N ARG A 69 -5.26 -13.98 1.77
CA ARG A 69 -4.66 -15.33 1.75
C ARG A 69 -4.28 -15.80 0.35
N SER A 70 -4.62 -15.04 -0.69
CA SER A 70 -4.35 -15.40 -2.08
C SER A 70 -2.95 -14.96 -2.52
N ALA A 71 -2.40 -15.65 -3.54
CA ALA A 71 -1.13 -15.25 -4.15
C ALA A 71 -1.21 -13.85 -4.80
N ALA A 72 -2.39 -13.45 -5.27
CA ALA A 72 -2.62 -12.14 -5.88
C ALA A 72 -2.37 -10.96 -4.93
N PHE A 73 -2.37 -11.20 -3.61
CA PHE A 73 -2.14 -10.14 -2.62
C PHE A 73 -0.71 -9.57 -2.67
N VAL A 74 0.28 -10.43 -2.86
CA VAL A 74 1.68 -9.99 -2.91
C VAL A 74 2.04 -9.36 -4.27
N GLU A 75 1.17 -9.52 -5.27
CA GLU A 75 1.30 -8.98 -6.62
C GLU A 75 0.62 -7.62 -6.81
N ILE A 76 0.07 -7.04 -5.73
CA ILE A 76 -0.58 -5.72 -5.81
C ILE A 76 0.45 -4.67 -6.25
N ASP A 77 0.07 -3.85 -7.22
CA ASP A 77 0.91 -2.77 -7.71
C ASP A 77 1.25 -1.78 -6.58
N THR A 78 2.52 -1.39 -6.47
CA THR A 78 2.90 -0.28 -5.60
C THR A 78 2.33 1.04 -6.11
N VAL A 79 2.05 1.98 -5.22
CA VAL A 79 1.68 3.34 -5.62
C VAL A 79 2.84 3.99 -6.39
N PRO A 80 2.60 4.63 -7.55
CA PRO A 80 3.68 5.20 -8.39
C PRO A 80 4.61 6.16 -7.64
N GLY A 81 5.91 5.93 -7.74
CA GLY A 81 6.94 6.76 -7.11
C GLY A 81 7.21 6.48 -5.63
N SER A 82 6.44 5.58 -5.00
CA SER A 82 6.60 5.26 -3.56
C SER A 82 7.97 4.65 -3.26
N ARG A 83 8.44 3.69 -4.07
CA ARG A 83 9.74 3.03 -3.85
C ARG A 83 10.90 4.01 -3.97
N GLU A 84 10.91 4.82 -5.02
CA GLU A 84 11.92 5.85 -5.26
C GLU A 84 11.92 6.90 -4.15
N ALA A 85 10.73 7.28 -3.67
CA ALA A 85 10.59 8.20 -2.54
C ALA A 85 11.21 7.65 -1.26
N LEU A 86 10.89 6.41 -0.90
CA LEU A 86 11.43 5.75 0.29
C LEU A 86 12.95 5.57 0.19
N GLN A 87 13.48 5.27 -0.99
CA GLN A 87 14.93 5.27 -1.23
C GLN A 87 15.56 6.64 -1.00
N ARG A 88 14.94 7.72 -1.48
CA ARG A 88 15.42 9.10 -1.25
C ARG A 88 15.43 9.45 0.24
N LEU A 89 14.41 9.04 0.99
CA LEU A 89 14.35 9.23 2.44
C LEU A 89 15.46 8.44 3.15
N ALA A 90 15.62 7.16 2.81
CA ALA A 90 16.67 6.30 3.37
C ALA A 90 18.09 6.85 3.12
N GLN A 91 18.36 7.38 1.93
CA GLN A 91 19.63 8.04 1.58
C GLN A 91 19.95 9.26 2.45
N ARG A 92 18.98 9.81 3.17
CA ARG A 92 19.13 10.94 4.10
C ARG A 92 19.07 10.51 5.57
N GLY A 93 19.15 9.21 5.83
CA GLY A 93 19.11 8.66 7.19
C GLY A 93 17.73 8.77 7.85
N VAL A 94 16.67 8.95 7.06
CA VAL A 94 15.29 8.90 7.57
C VAL A 94 14.88 7.44 7.73
N ARG A 95 14.45 7.07 8.94
CA ARG A 95 13.82 5.78 9.21
C ARG A 95 12.36 5.85 8.81
N VAL A 96 11.95 4.97 7.90
CA VAL A 96 10.54 4.83 7.49
C VAL A 96 9.93 3.66 8.25
N GLU A 97 8.78 3.90 8.88
CA GLU A 97 7.98 2.87 9.52
C GLU A 97 6.55 2.89 9.01
N VAL A 98 5.97 1.71 8.86
CA VAL A 98 4.59 1.56 8.44
C VAL A 98 3.66 1.68 9.64
N VAL A 99 2.59 2.46 9.51
CA VAL A 99 1.49 2.51 10.48
C VAL A 99 0.17 2.31 9.72
N THR A 100 -0.43 1.14 9.85
CA THR A 100 -1.59 0.73 9.05
C THR A 100 -2.78 0.32 9.90
N SER A 101 -4.00 0.56 9.43
CA SER A 101 -5.23 0.08 10.09
C SER A 101 -5.75 -1.26 9.54
N ARG A 102 -4.92 -1.98 8.76
CA ARG A 102 -5.23 -3.36 8.38
C ARG A 102 -5.43 -4.22 9.64
N PRO A 103 -6.40 -5.16 9.66
CA PRO A 103 -6.60 -6.05 10.79
C PRO A 103 -5.38 -6.97 10.98
N LEU A 104 -5.14 -7.43 12.21
CA LEU A 104 -4.03 -8.34 12.53
C LEU A 104 -4.10 -9.66 11.75
N SER A 105 -5.29 -10.10 11.31
CA SER A 105 -5.43 -11.26 10.43
C SER A 105 -4.70 -11.09 9.09
N MET A 106 -4.50 -9.85 8.62
CA MET A 106 -3.75 -9.53 7.40
C MET A 106 -2.26 -9.27 7.66
N GLN A 107 -1.78 -9.37 8.90
CA GLN A 107 -0.39 -9.06 9.23
C GLN A 107 0.62 -9.90 8.45
N PRO A 108 0.51 -11.25 8.36
CA PRO A 108 1.48 -12.05 7.62
C PRO A 108 1.60 -11.61 6.15
N ALA A 109 0.47 -11.55 5.45
CA ALA A 109 0.43 -11.13 4.04
C ALA A 109 0.90 -9.69 3.82
N THR A 110 0.64 -8.79 4.77
CA THR A 110 1.14 -7.42 4.74
C THR A 110 2.66 -7.38 4.86
N LEU A 111 3.24 -8.13 5.79
CA LEU A 111 4.69 -8.17 5.97
C LEU A 111 5.40 -8.79 4.74
N ASP A 112 4.81 -9.83 4.15
CA ASP A 112 5.31 -10.43 2.91
C ASP A 112 5.29 -9.43 1.75
N TYR A 113 4.18 -8.72 1.58
CA TYR A 113 4.04 -7.64 0.59
C TYR A 113 5.08 -6.52 0.78
N LEU A 114 5.27 -6.05 2.01
CA LEU A 114 6.22 -4.98 2.30
C LEU A 114 7.67 -5.44 2.06
N THR A 115 7.99 -6.69 2.40
CA THR A 115 9.32 -7.28 2.17
C THR A 115 9.63 -7.42 0.69
N SER A 116 8.67 -7.88 -0.12
CA SER A 116 8.84 -8.03 -1.57
C SER A 116 8.88 -6.68 -2.30
N SER A 117 8.01 -5.74 -1.91
CA SER A 117 7.80 -4.49 -2.62
C SER A 117 8.76 -3.37 -2.19
N PHE A 118 9.27 -3.41 -0.97
CA PHE A 118 10.12 -2.36 -0.39
C PHE A 118 11.34 -2.95 0.34
N PRO A 119 12.15 -3.79 -0.33
CA PRO A 119 13.22 -4.54 0.32
C PRO A 119 14.24 -3.61 0.99
N GLY A 120 14.37 -3.73 2.32
CA GLY A 120 15.31 -2.96 3.13
C GLY A 120 14.95 -1.48 3.32
N LEU A 121 13.76 -1.03 2.91
CA LEU A 121 13.34 0.38 3.03
C LEU A 121 12.43 0.66 4.24
N ILE A 122 11.80 -0.38 4.79
CA ILE A 122 10.86 -0.26 5.91
C ILE A 122 11.50 -0.89 7.14
N ALA A 123 11.63 -0.10 8.22
CA ALA A 123 12.27 -0.56 9.44
C ALA A 123 11.34 -1.42 10.32
N GLN A 124 10.07 -1.02 10.42
CA GLN A 124 9.07 -1.72 11.23
C GLN A 124 7.66 -1.44 10.70
N ALA A 125 6.71 -2.34 10.98
CA ALA A 125 5.29 -2.16 10.71
C ALA A 125 4.48 -2.23 12.02
N HIS A 126 3.56 -1.29 12.18
CA HIS A 126 2.67 -1.13 13.33
C HIS A 126 1.22 -1.21 12.88
N PHE A 127 0.43 -2.08 13.51
CA PHE A 127 -0.97 -2.30 13.18
C PHE A 127 -1.84 -1.57 14.21
N SER A 128 -2.59 -0.58 13.74
CA SER A 128 -3.42 0.31 14.53
C SER A 128 -4.89 -0.08 14.45
N ARG A 129 -5.66 0.29 15.47
CA ARG A 129 -7.11 0.43 15.32
C ARG A 129 -7.43 1.83 14.77
N SER A 130 -8.71 2.06 14.50
CA SER A 130 -9.19 3.38 14.08
C SER A 130 -8.93 4.41 15.17
N GLY A 131 -8.25 5.52 14.83
CA GLY A 131 -7.96 6.60 15.78
C GLY A 131 -6.78 6.35 16.72
N GLU A 132 -5.91 5.36 16.41
CA GLU A 132 -4.70 5.08 17.21
C GLU A 132 -3.41 5.47 16.47
N LYS A 133 -3.49 5.96 15.22
CA LYS A 133 -2.29 6.22 14.41
C LYS A 133 -1.46 7.36 15.00
N GLY A 134 -2.10 8.39 15.55
CA GLY A 134 -1.43 9.51 16.21
C GLY A 134 -0.61 9.07 17.42
N ASP A 135 -1.20 8.24 18.29
CA ASP A 135 -0.51 7.70 19.47
C ASP A 135 0.66 6.78 19.10
N ILE A 136 0.50 5.95 18.06
CA ILE A 136 1.58 5.12 17.53
C ILE A 136 2.69 6.02 16.98
N CYS A 137 2.36 7.01 16.13
CA CYS A 137 3.33 7.94 15.56
C CYS A 137 4.13 8.66 16.65
N LYS A 138 3.45 9.13 17.70
CA LYS A 138 4.09 9.77 18.85
C LYS A 138 5.05 8.82 19.58
N ARG A 139 4.64 7.56 19.79
CA ARG A 139 5.45 6.54 20.48
C ARG A 139 6.72 6.18 19.73
N ILE A 140 6.66 6.09 18.41
CA ILE A 140 7.82 5.73 17.57
C ILE A 140 8.74 6.93 17.25
N GLY A 141 8.35 8.13 17.68
CA GLY A 141 9.07 9.37 17.41
C GLY A 141 8.90 9.89 15.98
N ALA A 142 7.81 9.54 15.30
CA ALA A 142 7.52 10.01 13.95
C ALA A 142 7.33 11.53 13.94
N SER A 143 7.95 12.20 12.98
CA SER A 143 7.77 13.64 12.75
C SER A 143 6.69 13.92 11.71
N VAL A 144 6.43 12.96 10.81
CA VAL A 144 5.45 13.05 9.72
C VAL A 144 4.66 11.75 9.62
N LEU A 145 3.36 11.82 9.36
CA LEU A 145 2.52 10.71 8.88
C LEU A 145 2.06 11.00 7.44
N VAL A 146 2.26 10.04 6.53
CA VAL A 146 1.65 10.03 5.19
C VAL A 146 0.50 9.04 5.16
N ASP A 147 -0.73 9.50 4.89
CA ASP A 147 -1.94 8.69 4.94
C ASP A 147 -2.96 9.22 3.91
N ASP A 148 -3.76 8.36 3.28
CA ASP A 148 -4.77 8.77 2.31
C ASP A 148 -6.09 9.20 2.97
N GLN A 149 -6.28 8.91 4.26
CA GLN A 149 -7.54 9.13 4.97
C GLN A 149 -7.45 10.33 5.92
N ILE A 150 -8.30 11.33 5.66
CA ILE A 150 -8.34 12.58 6.44
C ILE A 150 -8.47 12.36 7.95
N ARG A 151 -9.19 11.32 8.39
CA ARG A 151 -9.35 10.99 9.80
C ARG A 151 -8.02 10.60 10.47
N ASN A 152 -7.18 9.85 9.78
CA ASN A 152 -5.88 9.39 10.27
C ASN A 152 -4.88 10.55 10.29
N VAL A 153 -4.88 11.38 9.23
CA VAL A 153 -4.09 12.62 9.21
C VAL A 153 -4.52 13.56 10.35
N THR A 154 -5.82 13.69 10.59
CA THR A 154 -6.35 14.49 11.71
C THR A 154 -5.90 13.94 13.05
N ASP A 155 -5.96 12.63 13.24
CA ASP A 155 -5.49 11.94 14.44
C ASP A 155 -4.00 12.22 14.71
N ALA A 156 -3.15 12.08 13.69
CA ALA A 156 -1.73 12.38 13.79
C ALA A 156 -1.44 13.86 14.10
N THR A 157 -2.13 14.79 13.44
CA THR A 157 -1.94 16.23 13.72
C THR A 157 -2.36 16.63 15.12
N LYS A 158 -3.40 16.02 15.70
CA LYS A 158 -3.77 16.21 17.11
C LYS A 158 -2.68 15.72 18.07
N ALA A 159 -1.94 14.69 17.69
CA ALA A 159 -0.79 14.18 18.45
C ALA A 159 0.50 15.01 18.25
N GLY A 160 0.45 16.09 17.46
CA GLY A 160 1.60 16.97 17.18
C GLY A 160 2.49 16.50 16.02
N ILE A 161 2.03 15.51 15.24
CA ILE A 161 2.76 14.96 14.09
C ILE A 161 2.35 15.72 12.83
N ALA A 162 3.29 16.09 11.96
CA ALA A 162 2.94 16.71 10.68
C ALA A 162 2.19 15.70 9.79
N GLY A 163 1.15 16.15 9.12
CA GLY A 163 0.29 15.30 8.29
C GLY A 163 0.51 15.52 6.80
N VAL A 164 0.59 14.44 6.03
CA VAL A 164 0.44 14.48 4.57
C VAL A 164 -0.77 13.65 4.20
N LEU A 165 -1.81 14.33 3.70
CA LEU A 165 -2.96 13.69 3.07
C LEU A 165 -2.60 13.35 1.63
N PHE A 166 -2.31 12.07 1.37
CA PHE A 166 -1.89 11.61 0.06
C PHE A 166 -3.10 11.43 -0.87
N ASP A 167 -3.03 11.97 -2.08
CA ASP A 167 -4.13 12.00 -3.05
C ASP A 167 -3.61 11.75 -4.47
N LEU A 168 -3.35 10.49 -4.80
CA LEU A 168 -2.65 10.13 -6.03
C LEU A 168 -3.28 10.80 -7.26
N ALA A 169 -2.51 11.69 -7.90
CA ALA A 169 -2.92 12.49 -9.04
C ALA A 169 -4.26 13.26 -8.88
N GLY A 170 -4.71 13.52 -7.65
CA GLY A 170 -6.01 14.16 -7.38
C GLY A 170 -7.21 13.24 -7.60
N THR A 171 -7.00 11.92 -7.64
CA THR A 171 -8.05 10.94 -8.01
C THR A 171 -8.78 10.33 -6.82
N TYR A 172 -8.31 10.55 -5.58
CA TYR A 172 -8.89 9.91 -4.41
C TYR A 172 -10.16 10.63 -3.96
N THR A 173 -11.30 10.18 -4.46
CA THR A 173 -12.59 10.84 -4.23
C THR A 173 -13.03 10.85 -2.76
N TRP A 174 -12.53 9.93 -1.94
CA TRP A 174 -12.89 9.79 -0.52
C TRP A 174 -12.20 10.80 0.41
N ASN A 175 -11.14 11.47 -0.05
CA ASN A 175 -10.37 12.34 0.81
C ASN A 175 -10.51 13.83 0.47
N GLN A 176 -11.41 14.23 -0.42
CA GLN A 176 -11.57 15.58 -0.99
C GLN A 176 -12.21 16.63 -0.04
N ALA A 177 -11.94 16.55 1.26
CA ALA A 177 -12.36 17.59 2.20
C ALA A 177 -11.79 18.97 1.80
N ALA A 178 -12.65 20.01 1.87
CA ALA A 178 -12.30 21.38 1.49
C ALA A 178 -11.14 21.96 2.32
N ASN A 179 -11.05 21.56 3.59
CA ASN A 179 -9.99 21.99 4.50
C ASN A 179 -9.23 20.76 5.00
N VAL A 180 -7.90 20.86 5.04
CA VAL A 180 -7.02 19.95 5.78
C VAL A 180 -6.66 20.57 7.14
N PRO A 181 -6.32 19.78 8.17
CA PRO A 181 -5.85 20.30 9.45
C PRO A 181 -4.66 21.26 9.28
N SER A 182 -4.50 22.22 10.20
CA SER A 182 -3.48 23.29 10.08
C SER A 182 -2.03 22.80 10.01
N ASN A 183 -1.73 21.62 10.58
CA ASN A 183 -0.43 20.96 10.50
C ASN A 183 -0.41 19.84 9.45
N ALA A 184 -1.21 19.96 8.40
CA ALA A 184 -1.25 19.01 7.31
C ALA A 184 -1.29 19.67 5.94
N VAL A 185 -0.80 18.94 4.94
CA VAL A 185 -0.89 19.30 3.52
C VAL A 185 -1.48 18.17 2.71
N ARG A 186 -2.21 18.48 1.65
CA ARG A 186 -2.64 17.50 0.65
C ARG A 186 -1.64 17.48 -0.50
N LEU A 187 -1.12 16.31 -0.85
CA LEU A 187 -0.11 16.16 -1.91
C LEU A 187 -0.47 15.01 -2.85
N GLN A 188 -0.23 15.22 -4.15
CA GLN A 188 -0.77 14.33 -5.18
C GLN A 188 0.24 13.36 -5.81
N ALA A 189 1.51 13.43 -5.41
CA ALA A 189 2.56 12.60 -5.95
C ALA A 189 3.71 12.47 -4.95
N TRP A 190 4.36 11.31 -4.96
CA TRP A 190 5.43 10.97 -4.01
C TRP A 190 6.65 11.90 -4.11
N ASP A 191 6.93 12.50 -5.26
CA ASP A 191 8.01 13.50 -5.40
C ASP A 191 7.72 14.74 -4.54
N LYS A 192 6.46 15.20 -4.50
CA LYS A 192 6.01 16.30 -3.64
C LYS A 192 6.02 15.91 -2.17
N VAL A 193 5.59 14.69 -1.85
CA VAL A 193 5.61 14.15 -0.48
C VAL A 193 7.04 14.17 0.07
N VAL A 194 8.01 13.66 -0.70
CA VAL A 194 9.43 13.70 -0.30
C VAL A 194 9.89 15.13 -0.09
N GLY A 195 9.67 16.03 -1.05
CA GLY A 195 10.08 17.43 -0.92
C GLY A 195 9.53 18.09 0.36
N HIS A 196 8.25 17.85 0.67
CA HIS A 196 7.63 18.34 1.90
C HIS A 196 8.25 17.71 3.16
N ILE A 197 8.45 16.39 3.18
CA ILE A 197 9.11 15.71 4.31
C ILE A 197 10.50 16.30 4.54
N LEU A 198 11.30 16.49 3.50
CA LEU A 198 12.64 17.05 3.64
C LEU A 198 12.60 18.49 4.18
N GLN A 199 11.62 19.29 3.75
CA GLN A 199 11.41 20.63 4.31
C GLN A 199 11.05 20.59 5.81
N VAL A 200 10.09 19.75 6.21
CA VAL A 200 9.67 19.59 7.61
C VAL A 200 10.83 19.13 8.49
N LEU A 201 11.64 18.19 7.99
CA LEU A 201 12.80 17.65 8.70
C LEU A 201 14.05 18.52 8.59
N GLN A 202 14.01 19.61 7.82
CA GLN A 202 15.15 20.49 7.52
C GLN A 202 16.36 19.73 6.94
N LEU A 203 16.08 18.77 6.06
CA LEU A 203 17.07 17.96 5.36
C LEU A 203 17.31 18.50 3.94
N PRO A 204 18.54 18.39 3.40
CA PRO A 204 18.83 18.86 2.05
C PRO A 204 18.14 18.00 0.98
N ASP A 205 17.70 18.61 -0.10
CA ASP A 205 17.15 17.89 -1.26
C ASP A 205 18.24 17.26 -2.15
N GLU A 206 19.51 17.61 -1.96
CA GLU A 206 20.64 16.87 -2.56
C GLU A 206 21.16 15.79 -1.61
N VAL A 207 21.50 14.61 -2.14
CA VAL A 207 22.09 13.52 -1.36
C VAL A 207 23.53 13.89 -0.99
N PRO A 208 23.94 13.81 0.29
CA PRO A 208 25.33 14.04 0.69
C PRO A 208 26.28 13.17 -0.13
N GLY A 209 27.21 13.81 -0.86
CA GLY A 209 28.22 13.12 -1.69
C GLY A 209 27.97 13.17 -3.21
N GLN A 210 26.77 13.45 -3.70
CA GLN A 210 26.52 13.61 -5.15
C GLN A 210 26.85 15.01 -5.70
N ALA A 211 26.85 16.05 -4.86
CA ALA A 211 27.22 17.42 -5.27
C ALA A 211 28.65 17.50 -5.84
N LYS A 212 29.59 16.68 -5.33
CA LYS A 212 30.99 16.64 -5.82
C LYS A 212 31.12 16.01 -7.23
N ALA A 213 30.24 15.07 -7.59
CA ALA A 213 30.22 14.45 -8.92
C ALA A 213 29.60 15.38 -9.98
N ARG A 214 28.64 16.22 -9.60
CA ARG A 214 27.99 17.18 -10.52
C ARG A 214 28.84 18.41 -10.80
N ALA A 215 29.63 18.87 -9.83
CA ALA A 215 30.56 20.00 -10.01
C ALA A 215 31.77 19.66 -10.91
N THR A 216 32.13 18.38 -11.03
CA THR A 216 33.23 17.92 -11.90
C THR A 216 32.79 17.59 -13.33
N ALA A 217 31.48 17.51 -13.58
CA ALA A 217 30.93 17.12 -14.88
C ALA A 217 30.44 18.28 -15.76
N LYS A 218 30.61 19.55 -15.36
CA LYS A 218 30.14 20.72 -16.14
C LYS A 218 31.29 21.45 -16.85
N ALA A 219 31.47 21.05 -18.12
CA ALA A 219 32.02 21.79 -19.28
C ALA A 219 33.55 21.82 -19.53
N PRO A 220 34.02 21.85 -20.81
CA PRO A 220 33.26 22.28 -21.99
C PRO A 220 33.12 21.27 -23.14
N ALA A 221 32.01 21.46 -23.88
CA ALA A 221 31.75 20.88 -25.18
C ALA A 221 32.25 21.82 -26.30
N LYS A 222 32.97 21.27 -27.30
CA LYS A 222 32.68 21.36 -28.75
C LYS A 222 33.89 20.89 -29.56
N ALA A 223 33.73 19.83 -30.37
CA ALA A 223 34.05 19.85 -31.80
C ALA A 223 33.56 18.56 -32.51
N ALA A 224 32.84 18.81 -33.61
CA ALA A 224 32.38 17.99 -34.73
C ALA A 224 32.94 16.56 -34.99
N GLY A 225 32.09 15.72 -35.60
CA GLY A 225 32.54 14.68 -36.54
C GLY A 225 31.55 13.55 -36.81
N LYS A 226 30.89 13.56 -37.98
CA LYS A 226 30.01 12.50 -38.51
C LYS A 226 30.79 11.23 -38.92
N ALA A 227 30.24 10.04 -38.67
CA ALA A 227 30.22 8.83 -39.53
C ALA A 227 29.51 7.69 -38.76
N ALA A 228 28.28 7.27 -39.10
CA ALA A 228 27.88 6.30 -40.13
C ALA A 228 28.07 4.80 -39.77
N ALA A 229 26.92 4.09 -39.78
CA ALA A 229 26.67 2.72 -40.22
C ALA A 229 26.91 1.47 -39.30
N LYS A 230 25.76 0.89 -38.88
CA LYS A 230 25.23 -0.44 -39.28
C LYS A 230 25.81 -1.73 -38.63
N ALA A 231 24.98 -2.41 -37.82
CA ALA A 231 24.81 -3.88 -37.75
C ALA A 231 23.56 -4.22 -36.90
N LYS A 232 22.39 -4.51 -37.50
CA LYS A 232 21.77 -5.84 -37.73
C LYS A 232 21.83 -6.85 -36.56
N ALA A 233 20.65 -6.99 -35.93
CA ALA A 233 19.90 -8.21 -35.58
C ALA A 233 20.62 -9.49 -35.12
N LYS A 234 20.22 -9.98 -33.94
CA LYS A 234 19.83 -11.40 -33.78
C LYS A 234 18.79 -11.53 -32.65
N ALA A 235 17.58 -11.90 -33.05
CA ALA A 235 16.55 -12.44 -32.18
C ALA A 235 16.90 -13.89 -31.82
N THR A 236 16.63 -14.30 -30.59
CA THR A 236 16.45 -15.70 -30.21
C THR A 236 15.21 -15.77 -29.36
N ALA A 237 14.15 -16.34 -29.97
CA ALA A 237 12.94 -16.78 -29.29
C ALA A 237 13.28 -17.94 -28.36
N ALA A 238 12.84 -17.86 -27.11
CA ALA A 238 12.71 -19.00 -26.22
C ALA A 238 11.22 -19.33 -26.10
N ALA A 239 10.86 -20.55 -26.50
CA ALA A 239 9.52 -21.09 -26.35
C ALA A 239 9.16 -21.30 -24.87
N PRO A 240 7.88 -21.20 -24.49
CA PRO A 240 7.43 -21.47 -23.12
C PRO A 240 7.37 -22.99 -22.85
N PRO A 241 7.67 -23.45 -21.62
CA PRO A 241 7.48 -24.85 -21.25
C PRO A 241 5.99 -25.19 -21.07
N ALA A 242 5.70 -26.47 -21.30
CA ALA A 242 4.39 -27.10 -21.39
C ALA A 242 3.54 -27.02 -20.10
N LYS A 243 2.22 -26.93 -20.29
CA LYS A 243 1.17 -27.09 -19.28
C LYS A 243 1.34 -28.41 -18.50
N ALA A 244 1.48 -28.32 -17.19
CA ALA A 244 1.21 -29.43 -16.28
C ALA A 244 -0.31 -29.51 -16.03
N THR A 245 -0.89 -30.65 -16.36
CA THR A 245 -2.29 -31.01 -16.11
C THR A 245 -2.56 -31.14 -14.61
N ALA A 246 -3.56 -30.42 -14.12
CA ALA A 246 -4.08 -30.57 -12.77
C ALA A 246 -4.77 -31.93 -12.62
N ALA A 247 -4.38 -32.67 -11.58
CA ALA A 247 -5.12 -33.85 -11.12
C ALA A 247 -6.33 -33.38 -10.30
N ALA A 248 -7.50 -33.95 -10.60
CA ALA A 248 -8.74 -33.74 -9.85
C ALA A 248 -8.62 -34.29 -8.41
N PRO A 249 -9.24 -33.65 -7.40
CA PRO A 249 -9.37 -34.25 -6.08
C PRO A 249 -10.45 -35.34 -6.07
N PRO A 250 -10.30 -36.42 -5.27
CA PRO A 250 -11.30 -37.47 -5.18
C PRO A 250 -12.53 -37.03 -4.37
N GLU A 251 -13.70 -37.51 -4.81
CA GLU A 251 -14.99 -37.38 -4.14
C GLU A 251 -14.93 -37.86 -2.67
N ALA A 252 -15.39 -37.01 -1.75
CA ALA A 252 -15.62 -37.39 -0.37
C ALA A 252 -16.98 -38.10 -0.25
N ALA A 253 -16.93 -39.32 0.26
CA ALA A 253 -18.07 -40.20 0.49
C ALA A 253 -19.09 -39.62 1.47
N VAL A 254 -20.36 -39.84 1.12
CA VAL A 254 -21.55 -39.59 1.94
C VAL A 254 -21.56 -40.55 3.12
N ALA A 255 -21.49 -40.02 4.34
CA ALA A 255 -21.85 -40.75 5.56
C ALA A 255 -23.17 -40.19 6.10
N ARG A 256 -24.22 -41.02 6.02
CA ARG A 256 -25.47 -40.85 6.75
C ARG A 256 -25.22 -41.10 8.24
N ALA A 257 -25.77 -40.25 9.09
CA ALA A 257 -26.09 -40.59 10.47
C ALA A 257 -27.46 -40.00 10.80
N ASP A 258 -28.42 -40.92 10.95
CA ASP A 258 -29.74 -40.69 11.50
C ASP A 258 -29.67 -40.34 12.99
N GLY A 259 -30.64 -39.52 13.42
CA GLY A 259 -31.38 -39.76 14.66
C GLY A 259 -31.06 -38.88 15.87
N GLY A 260 -32.10 -38.23 16.40
CA GLY A 260 -32.17 -37.93 17.83
C GLY A 260 -32.78 -36.57 18.19
N ALA A 261 -34.10 -36.53 18.32
CA ALA A 261 -34.88 -35.39 18.81
C ALA A 261 -34.58 -35.03 20.27
N SER A 262 -34.79 -33.76 20.66
CA SER A 262 -35.91 -33.34 21.55
C SER A 262 -35.60 -32.04 22.32
N GLY A 263 -36.54 -31.08 22.22
CA GLY A 263 -37.15 -30.43 23.39
C GLY A 263 -36.50 -29.18 23.98
N GLY A 264 -37.32 -28.14 24.18
CA GLY A 264 -37.18 -27.22 25.30
C GLY A 264 -37.17 -25.73 24.95
N ALA A 265 -38.34 -25.11 25.04
CA ALA A 265 -38.55 -23.67 25.00
C ALA A 265 -38.26 -23.01 26.37
N ASP A 266 -37.75 -21.78 26.35
CA ASP A 266 -38.09 -20.60 27.19
C ASP A 266 -36.93 -19.60 26.99
N GLY A 267 -37.12 -18.31 26.71
CA GLY A 267 -38.04 -17.37 27.33
C GLY A 267 -37.15 -16.26 27.91
N GLY A 268 -37.08 -15.09 27.27
CA GLY A 268 -36.16 -14.05 27.71
C GLY A 268 -36.08 -12.82 26.81
N ALA A 269 -37.23 -12.18 26.56
CA ALA A 269 -37.26 -10.81 26.07
C ALA A 269 -36.95 -9.86 27.23
N THR A 270 -35.89 -9.07 27.11
CA THR A 270 -35.75 -7.80 27.85
C THR A 270 -35.30 -6.72 26.87
N ALA A 271 -36.08 -5.65 26.86
CA ALA A 271 -35.91 -4.49 26.02
C ALA A 271 -35.31 -3.32 26.85
N LEU A 272 -34.49 -2.52 26.17
CA LEU A 272 -34.24 -1.07 26.34
C LEU A 272 -33.39 -0.59 27.55
N PRO A 273 -32.80 0.64 27.50
CA PRO A 273 -33.00 1.70 26.50
C PRO A 273 -31.72 2.33 25.89
N ALA A 274 -31.98 3.10 24.82
CA ALA A 274 -31.16 4.18 24.32
C ALA A 274 -31.15 5.39 25.27
N ALA A 275 -30.02 6.07 25.42
CA ALA A 275 -29.91 7.54 25.52
C ALA A 275 -28.45 7.99 25.68
N LEU A 276 -28.12 9.07 24.94
CA LEU A 276 -26.99 10.01 25.01
C LEU A 276 -25.65 9.59 24.38
#